data_AF-A0A2T6DAN4-F1
#
_entry.id   AF-A0A2T6DAN4-F1
#
_cell.length_a   1.000
_cell.length_b   1.000
_cell.length_c   1.000
_cell.angle_alpha   90.00
_cell.angle_beta   90.00
_cell.angle_gamma   90.00
#
_symmetry.space_group_name_H-M   'P 1'
#
loop_
_entity.id
_entity.type
_entity.pdbx_description
1 polymer ?
#
loop_
_entity_poly.entity_id
_entity_poly.type
_entity_poly.pdbx_seq_one_letter_code
_entity_poly.pdbx_strand_id
1 'polypeptide(L)'
;MAARSPSSANSYASAASLSWRGRIAGAASARGFSLVEVVIALGVISFALLALLAIVPLSLKTYQEASERTIQVAIVDQISARAQKTPFSQLSTLTSQNLVYDRAGDEVAPASPEAFFSVKLSMDGTAIPSSPPVVSSNLVTLKVELSTIGKPGSTRTFNLHVANAGH
;
A
#
# COMPACT_ATOMS: atom_id res chain seq x y z
N MET A 1 16.65 30.40 -94.63
CA MET A 1 18.09 30.73 -94.62
C MET A 1 18.62 30.44 -93.22
N ALA A 2 19.06 29.21 -93.02
CA ALA A 2 20.43 28.85 -92.62
C ALA A 2 20.52 28.74 -91.07
N ALA A 3 20.37 27.53 -90.54
CA ALA A 3 21.43 26.54 -90.34
C ALA A 3 22.16 26.76 -89.00
N ARG A 4 22.15 25.73 -88.12
CA ARG A 4 23.34 24.94 -87.73
C ARG A 4 23.10 24.20 -86.39
N SER A 5 22.98 22.89 -86.49
CA SER A 5 23.39 21.87 -85.50
C SER A 5 24.93 21.96 -85.31
N PRO A 6 25.62 21.53 -84.21
CA PRO A 6 25.31 20.29 -83.47
C PRO A 6 25.71 20.23 -81.97
N SER A 7 25.52 19.02 -81.41
CA SER A 7 26.47 18.35 -80.51
C SER A 7 26.39 18.66 -79.00
N SER A 8 25.82 17.72 -78.25
CA SER A 8 26.66 16.87 -77.40
C SER A 8 25.98 15.55 -77.14
N ALA A 9 26.59 14.49 -77.67
CA ALA A 9 26.36 13.13 -77.23
C ALA A 9 26.64 13.04 -75.72
N ASN A 10 25.72 12.46 -74.97
CA ASN A 10 26.09 11.72 -73.78
C ASN A 10 25.29 10.42 -73.77
N SER A 11 26.02 9.42 -74.24
CA SER A 11 25.75 8.00 -74.11
C SER A 11 25.59 7.65 -72.63
N TYR A 12 24.36 7.37 -72.20
CA TYR A 12 24.14 6.50 -71.05
C TYR A 12 23.80 5.13 -71.60
N ALA A 13 24.87 4.36 -71.78
CA ALA A 13 24.81 2.95 -72.05
C ALA A 13 23.95 2.26 -70.98
N SER A 14 22.91 1.58 -71.46
CA SER A 14 22.51 0.24 -71.06
C SER A 14 23.28 -0.34 -69.86
N ALA A 15 22.60 -0.40 -68.71
CA ALA A 15 22.85 -1.46 -67.74
C ALA A 15 21.55 -1.81 -67.02
N ALA A 16 21.05 -2.98 -67.40
CA ALA A 16 20.19 -3.86 -66.61
C ALA A 16 18.86 -3.27 -66.13
N SER A 17 17.82 -3.57 -66.90
CA SER A 17 16.48 -3.82 -66.38
C SER A 17 16.56 -4.89 -65.28
N LEU A 18 16.73 -4.47 -64.03
CA LEU A 18 16.57 -5.35 -62.88
C LEU A 18 15.06 -5.56 -62.69
N SER A 19 14.50 -6.47 -63.47
CA SER A 19 13.15 -6.97 -63.29
C SER A 19 13.09 -7.71 -61.95
N TRP A 20 12.80 -6.97 -60.87
CA TRP A 20 12.35 -7.52 -59.60
C TRP A 20 10.96 -8.13 -59.79
N ARG A 21 10.91 -9.28 -60.46
CA ARG A 21 9.77 -10.19 -60.44
C ARG A 21 9.99 -11.23 -59.35
N GLY A 22 10.12 -10.75 -58.11
CA GLY A 22 9.96 -11.57 -56.92
C GLY A 22 8.47 -11.66 -56.57
N ARG A 23 7.74 -12.52 -57.28
CA ARG A 23 6.42 -12.98 -56.81
C ARG A 23 6.65 -13.83 -55.56
N ILE A 24 6.45 -13.23 -54.39
CA ILE A 24 6.12 -13.98 -53.16
C ILE A 24 4.82 -13.40 -52.60
N ALA A 25 3.79 -13.39 -53.43
CA ALA A 25 2.43 -13.49 -52.95
C ALA A 25 2.15 -14.96 -52.61
N GLY A 26 2.85 -15.47 -51.60
CA GLY A 26 2.35 -16.64 -50.87
C GLY A 26 1.16 -16.11 -50.10
N ALA A 27 -0.05 -16.52 -50.48
CA ALA A 27 -1.23 -16.30 -49.67
C ALA A 27 -0.87 -16.79 -48.26
N ALA A 28 -0.75 -15.86 -47.31
CA ALA A 28 -0.65 -16.19 -45.91
C ALA A 28 -1.97 -16.88 -45.57
N SER A 29 -1.99 -18.21 -45.67
CA SER A 29 -3.11 -19.02 -45.25
C SER A 29 -3.37 -18.62 -43.81
N ALA A 30 -4.53 -18.01 -43.56
CA ALA A 30 -4.95 -17.68 -42.21
C ALA A 30 -5.14 -19.01 -41.48
N ARG A 31 -4.08 -19.47 -40.81
CA ARG A 31 -4.09 -20.72 -40.06
C ARG A 31 -4.91 -20.43 -38.80
N GLY A 32 -6.15 -20.91 -38.77
CA GLY A 32 -6.96 -20.94 -37.57
C GLY A 32 -6.35 -21.89 -36.54
N PHE A 33 -6.59 -21.62 -35.26
CA PHE A 33 -6.26 -22.54 -34.18
C PHE A 33 -7.02 -23.85 -34.36
N SER A 34 -6.34 -24.97 -34.12
CA SER A 34 -7.02 -26.27 -34.10
C SER A 34 -7.98 -26.35 -32.91
N LEU A 35 -9.03 -27.16 -33.07
CA LEU A 35 -10.03 -27.35 -32.01
C LEU A 35 -9.39 -27.87 -30.70
N VAL A 36 -8.37 -28.73 -30.80
CA VAL A 36 -7.65 -29.23 -29.62
C VAL A 36 -6.85 -28.13 -28.92
N GLU A 37 -6.22 -27.21 -29.65
CA GLU A 37 -5.53 -26.05 -29.06
C GLU A 37 -6.51 -25.14 -28.32
N VAL A 38 -7.68 -24.87 -28.90
CA VAL A 38 -8.71 -24.04 -28.25
C VAL A 38 -9.23 -24.71 -26.98
N VAL A 39 -9.48 -26.02 -27.00
CA VAL A 39 -9.95 -26.77 -25.82
C VAL A 39 -8.90 -26.76 -24.71
N ILE A 40 -7.62 -26.98 -25.03
CA ILE A 40 -6.53 -26.91 -24.04
C ILE A 40 -6.41 -25.48 -23.49
N ALA A 41 -6.46 -24.46 -24.35
CA ALA A 41 -6.41 -23.07 -23.93
C ALA A 41 -7.56 -22.72 -22.98
N LEU A 42 -8.79 -23.13 -23.30
CA LEU A 42 -9.95 -22.94 -22.43
C LEU A 42 -9.81 -23.70 -21.11
N GLY A 43 -9.23 -24.90 -21.11
CA GLY A 43 -8.94 -25.65 -19.88
C GLY A 43 -7.98 -24.91 -18.96
N VAL A 44 -6.86 -24.40 -19.50
CA VAL A 44 -5.87 -23.62 -18.75
C VAL A 44 -6.45 -22.30 -18.24
N ILE A 45 -7.19 -21.57 -19.08
CA ILE A 45 -7.84 -20.31 -18.71
C ILE A 45 -8.85 -20.54 -17.58
N SER A 46 -9.69 -21.57 -17.68
CA SER A 46 -10.69 -21.89 -16.67
C SER A 46 -10.05 -22.17 -15.31
N PHE A 47 -8.96 -22.95 -15.30
CA PHE A 47 -8.20 -23.21 -14.08
C PHE A 47 -7.59 -21.93 -13.47
N ALA A 48 -7.00 -21.07 -14.30
CA ALA A 48 -6.44 -19.80 -13.84
C ALA A 48 -7.50 -18.84 -13.26
N LEU A 49 -8.68 -18.77 -13.89
CA LEU A 49 -9.79 -17.94 -13.39
C LEU A 49 -10.30 -18.41 -12.04
N LEU A 50 -10.36 -19.73 -11.80
CA LEU A 50 -10.72 -20.27 -10.48
C LEU A 50 -9.71 -19.86 -9.40
N ALA A 51 -8.42 -19.90 -9.72
CA ALA A 51 -7.38 -19.44 -8.81
C ALA A 51 -7.51 -17.93 -8.49
N LEU A 52 -7.80 -17.09 -9.49
CA LEU A 52 -8.02 -15.66 -9.28
C LEU A 52 -9.27 -15.37 -8.42
N LEU A 53 -10.37 -16.07 -8.67
CA LEU A 53 -11.60 -15.92 -7.89
C LEU A 53 -11.40 -16.33 -6.43
N ALA A 54 -10.58 -17.36 -6.17
CA ALA A 54 -10.25 -17.80 -4.82
C ALA A 54 -9.45 -16.74 -4.02
N ILE A 55 -8.75 -15.83 -4.68
CA ILE A 55 -7.92 -14.79 -4.03
C ILE A 55 -8.75 -13.58 -3.58
N VAL A 56 -9.89 -13.30 -4.22
CA VAL A 56 -10.75 -12.14 -3.92
C VAL A 56 -11.11 -11.99 -2.42
N PRO A 57 -11.61 -13.02 -1.71
CA PRO A 57 -11.94 -12.85 -0.29
C PRO A 57 -10.70 -12.56 0.58
N LEU A 58 -9.54 -13.11 0.21
CA LEU A 58 -8.30 -12.87 0.92
C LEU A 58 -7.83 -11.42 0.74
N SER A 59 -7.86 -10.90 -0.49
CA SER A 59 -7.43 -9.52 -0.77
C SER A 59 -8.32 -8.50 -0.05
N LEU A 60 -9.63 -8.74 0.00
CA LEU A 60 -10.56 -7.88 0.73
C LEU A 60 -10.28 -7.89 2.25
N LYS A 61 -10.01 -9.06 2.82
CA LYS A 61 -9.67 -9.17 4.25
C LYS A 61 -8.38 -8.42 4.55
N THR A 62 -7.33 -8.61 3.74
CA THR A 62 -6.06 -7.90 3.91
C THR A 62 -6.23 -6.39 3.78
N TYR A 63 -7.06 -5.93 2.83
CA TYR A 63 -7.37 -4.51 2.67
C TYR A 63 -8.07 -3.93 3.91
N GLN A 64 -9.09 -4.63 4.45
CA GLN A 64 -9.79 -4.20 5.66
C GLN A 64 -8.84 -4.12 6.86
N GLU A 65 -7.99 -5.12 7.05
CA GLU A 65 -7.00 -5.11 8.13
C GLU A 65 -5.97 -3.98 7.99
N ALA A 66 -5.54 -3.67 6.76
CA ALA A 66 -4.63 -2.56 6.49
C ALA A 66 -5.29 -1.21 6.73
N SER A 67 -6.56 -1.06 6.34
CA SER A 67 -7.35 0.14 6.61
C SER A 67 -7.51 0.35 8.11
N GLU A 68 -7.91 -0.68 8.86
CA GLU A 68 -8.02 -0.61 10.32
C GLU A 68 -6.66 -0.25 10.95
N ARG A 69 -5.55 -0.84 10.49
CA ARG A 69 -4.20 -0.49 10.97
C ARG A 69 -3.87 0.98 10.77
N THR A 70 -4.22 1.55 9.63
CA THR A 70 -3.94 2.97 9.33
C THR A 70 -4.67 3.88 10.32
N ILE A 71 -5.94 3.58 10.63
CA ILE A 71 -6.72 4.32 11.62
C ILE A 71 -6.11 4.18 13.02
N GLN A 72 -5.70 2.97 13.41
CA GLN A 72 -5.07 2.76 14.72
C GLN A 72 -3.78 3.56 14.90
N VAL A 73 -2.94 3.65 13.86
CA VAL A 73 -1.73 4.49 13.88
C VAL A 73 -2.10 5.97 14.04
N ALA A 74 -3.09 6.45 13.29
CA ALA A 74 -3.56 7.83 13.42
C ALA A 74 -4.05 8.14 14.85
N ILE A 75 -4.77 7.22 15.50
CA ILE A 75 -5.20 7.36 16.89
C ILE A 75 -3.98 7.43 17.83
N VAL A 76 -2.98 6.57 17.65
CA VAL A 76 -1.75 6.59 18.46
C VAL A 76 -0.99 7.91 18.28
N ASP A 77 -0.92 8.45 17.07
CA ASP A 77 -0.29 9.75 16.80
C ASP A 77 -1.03 10.89 17.50
N GLN A 78 -2.36 10.88 17.49
CA GLN A 78 -3.17 11.86 18.24
C GLN A 78 -2.91 11.75 19.75
N ILE A 79 -2.85 10.54 20.30
CA ILE A 79 -2.54 10.30 21.73
C ILE A 79 -1.13 10.75 22.06
N SER A 80 -0.16 10.46 21.19
CA SER A 80 1.23 10.90 21.35
C SER A 80 1.32 12.42 21.39
N ALA A 81 0.67 13.10 20.43
CA ALA A 81 0.60 14.56 20.41
C ALA A 81 -0.11 15.13 21.66
N ARG A 82 -1.14 14.46 22.16
CA ARG A 82 -1.81 14.84 23.41
C ARG A 82 -0.88 14.67 24.61
N ALA A 83 -0.22 13.52 24.74
CA ALA A 83 0.71 13.22 25.82
C ALA A 83 1.89 14.19 25.87
N GLN A 84 2.41 14.61 24.71
CA GLN A 84 3.49 15.61 24.63
C GLN A 84 3.05 17.02 25.02
N LYS A 85 1.76 17.36 24.83
CA LYS A 85 1.20 18.67 25.22
C LYS A 85 0.76 18.72 26.68
N THR A 86 0.50 17.58 27.29
CA THR A 86 0.10 17.49 28.69
C THR A 86 1.34 17.65 29.60
N PRO A 87 1.30 18.51 30.63
CA PRO A 87 2.39 18.63 31.60
C PRO A 87 2.75 17.27 32.20
N PHE A 88 4.04 17.06 32.48
CA PHE A 88 4.54 15.76 32.95
C PHE A 88 3.87 15.32 34.26
N SER A 89 3.59 16.28 35.14
CA SER A 89 2.87 16.09 36.41
C SER A 89 1.41 15.64 36.26
N GLN A 90 0.81 15.86 35.09
CA GLN A 90 -0.60 15.58 34.80
C GLN A 90 -0.80 14.35 33.89
N LEU A 91 0.27 13.65 33.49
CA LEU A 91 0.16 12.49 32.60
C LEU A 91 -0.71 11.35 33.18
N SER A 92 -0.76 11.22 34.51
CA SER A 92 -1.63 10.25 35.21
C SER A 92 -3.13 10.52 35.04
N THR A 93 -3.49 11.76 34.69
CA THR A 93 -4.88 12.10 34.37
C THR A 93 -5.30 11.48 33.04
N LEU A 94 -4.39 11.40 32.06
CA LEU A 94 -4.64 10.75 30.77
C LEU A 94 -4.84 9.25 30.94
N THR A 95 -4.09 8.59 31.82
CA THR A 95 -4.27 7.15 32.08
C THR A 95 -5.59 6.79 32.75
N SER A 96 -6.22 7.77 33.39
CA SER A 96 -7.52 7.58 34.05
C SER A 96 -8.70 7.82 33.11
N GLN A 97 -8.46 8.33 31.89
CA GLN A 97 -9.50 8.60 30.90
C GLN A 97 -9.83 7.34 30.11
N ASN A 98 -11.13 7.07 29.96
CA ASN A 98 -11.62 6.04 29.04
C ASN A 98 -11.80 6.66 27.65
N LEU A 99 -10.76 6.59 26.83
CA LEU A 99 -10.78 7.14 25.48
C LEU A 99 -11.34 6.10 24.50
N VAL A 100 -12.36 6.49 23.75
CA VAL A 100 -12.96 5.66 22.71
C VAL A 100 -13.00 6.44 21.39
N TYR A 101 -12.83 5.71 20.29
CA TYR A 101 -12.75 6.28 18.95
C TYR A 101 -13.69 5.54 18.01
N ASP A 102 -14.18 6.25 16.99
CA ASP A 102 -15.02 5.68 15.95
C ASP A 102 -14.20 4.96 14.85
N ARG A 103 -14.83 4.64 13.72
CA ARG A 103 -14.14 4.03 12.57
C ARG A 103 -13.37 5.03 11.70
N ALA A 104 -13.58 6.33 11.87
CA ALA A 104 -12.80 7.37 11.20
C ALA A 104 -11.50 7.70 11.95
N GLY A 105 -11.42 7.36 13.24
CA GLY A 105 -10.31 7.71 14.12
C GLY A 105 -10.57 8.99 14.91
N ASP A 106 -11.82 9.41 15.01
CA ASP A 106 -12.25 10.56 15.80
C ASP A 106 -12.67 10.10 17.20
N GLU A 107 -12.34 10.91 18.21
CA GLU A 107 -12.70 10.62 19.60
C GLU A 107 -14.20 10.84 19.81
N VAL A 108 -14.87 9.85 20.40
CA VAL A 108 -16.31 9.90 20.69
C VAL A 108 -16.58 9.73 22.19
N ALA A 109 -17.79 10.08 22.63
CA ALA A 109 -18.16 9.91 24.02
C ALA A 109 -18.11 8.42 24.42
N PRO A 110 -17.65 8.10 25.66
CA PRO A 110 -17.72 6.75 26.18
C PRO A 110 -19.17 6.25 26.16
N ALA A 111 -19.40 5.07 25.57
CA ALA A 111 -20.72 4.47 25.31
C ALA A 111 -21.55 5.06 24.14
N SER A 112 -20.95 5.88 23.28
CA SER A 112 -21.55 6.20 21.97
C SER A 112 -21.75 4.91 21.15
N PRO A 113 -22.85 4.76 20.39
CA PRO A 113 -23.04 3.65 19.45
C PRO A 113 -22.00 3.63 18.32
N GLU A 114 -21.33 4.76 18.08
CA GLU A 114 -20.28 4.91 17.07
C GLU A 114 -18.90 4.45 17.58
N ALA A 115 -18.78 4.17 18.88
CA ALA A 115 -17.53 3.72 19.47
C ALA A 115 -17.13 2.35 18.89
N PHE A 116 -15.93 2.29 18.32
CA PHE A 116 -15.41 1.10 17.68
C PHE A 116 -14.05 0.66 18.24
N PHE A 117 -13.18 1.62 18.58
CA PHE A 117 -11.92 1.36 19.26
C PHE A 117 -11.98 1.86 20.70
N SER A 118 -11.40 1.09 21.62
CA SER A 118 -11.17 1.47 23.01
C SER A 118 -9.68 1.50 23.27
N VAL A 119 -9.24 2.59 23.91
CA VAL A 119 -7.85 2.82 24.26
C VAL A 119 -7.70 2.78 25.76
N LYS A 120 -6.73 2.01 26.22
CA LYS A 120 -6.26 2.02 27.61
C LYS A 120 -4.83 2.52 27.63
N LEU A 121 -4.56 3.45 28.52
CA LEU A 121 -3.23 4.02 28.72
C LEU A 121 -2.72 3.57 30.08
N SER A 122 -1.51 3.00 30.13
CA SER A 122 -0.81 2.73 31.38
C SER A 122 0.56 3.39 31.39
N MET A 123 1.02 3.80 32.58
CA MET A 123 2.33 4.43 32.78
C MET A 123 3.27 3.44 33.47
N ASP A 124 4.42 3.21 32.85
CA ASP A 124 5.52 2.43 33.43
C ASP A 124 6.77 3.31 33.53
N GLY A 125 7.53 3.15 34.62
CA GLY A 125 8.82 3.83 34.76
C GLY A 125 9.83 3.33 33.73
N THR A 126 10.56 4.25 33.08
CA THR A 126 11.57 3.87 32.09
C THR A 126 12.91 3.60 32.79
N ALA A 127 13.47 2.40 32.63
CA ALA A 127 14.81 2.08 33.10
C ALA A 127 15.85 2.52 32.06
N ILE A 128 16.84 3.29 32.50
CA ILE A 128 18.02 3.62 31.68
C ILE A 128 18.98 2.41 31.75
N PRO A 129 19.61 2.01 30.63
CA PRO A 129 20.63 0.97 30.63
C PRO A 129 21.87 1.43 31.42
N SER A 130 21.84 1.22 32.74
CA SER A 130 22.92 1.42 33.69
C SER A 130 23.08 0.18 34.56
N SER A 131 24.23 0.04 35.23
CA SER A 131 24.47 -1.03 36.21
C SER A 131 24.69 -0.39 37.59
N PRO A 132 23.76 -0.52 38.54
CA PRO A 132 22.42 -1.14 38.43
C PRO A 132 21.43 -0.31 37.58
N PRO A 133 20.32 -0.90 37.10
CA PRO A 133 19.31 -0.18 36.34
C PRO A 133 18.68 0.94 37.17
N VAL A 134 18.73 2.17 36.66
CA VAL A 134 18.12 3.34 37.30
C VAL A 134 16.83 3.69 36.56
N VAL A 135 15.71 3.73 37.28
CA VAL A 135 14.44 4.25 36.75
C VAL A 135 14.55 5.78 36.71
N SER A 136 14.39 6.35 35.53
CA SER A 136 14.48 7.79 35.34
C SER A 136 13.26 8.51 35.91
N SER A 137 13.48 9.56 36.71
CA SER A 137 12.41 10.46 37.18
C SER A 137 11.90 11.42 36.10
N ASN A 138 12.67 11.59 35.02
CA ASN A 138 12.40 12.54 33.93
C ASN A 138 11.95 11.87 32.63
N LEU A 139 11.67 10.57 32.65
CA LEU A 139 11.22 9.84 31.47
C LEU A 139 10.29 8.71 31.90
N VAL A 140 9.12 8.66 31.27
CA VAL A 140 8.08 7.66 31.51
C VAL A 140 7.71 6.99 30.19
N THR A 141 7.41 5.70 30.25
CA THR A 141 6.85 4.95 29.13
C THR A 141 5.32 4.92 29.29
N LEU A 142 4.61 5.57 28.38
CA LEU A 142 3.18 5.40 28.19
C LEU A 142 2.93 4.21 27.28
N LYS A 143 2.30 3.18 27.82
CA LYS A 143 1.84 2.02 27.08
C LYS A 143 0.41 2.29 26.63
N VAL A 144 0.21 2.34 25.32
CA VAL A 144 -1.07 2.53 24.65
C VAL A 144 -1.58 1.18 24.20
N GLU A 145 -2.63 0.67 24.84
CA GLU A 145 -3.31 -0.55 24.46
C GLU A 145 -4.58 -0.21 23.70
N LEU A 146 -4.57 -0.50 22.40
CA LEU A 146 -5.72 -0.32 21.52
C LEU A 146 -6.45 -1.63 21.35
N SER A 147 -7.77 -1.62 21.54
CA SER A 147 -8.62 -2.79 21.37
C SER A 147 -9.87 -2.46 20.55
N THR A 148 -10.30 -3.38 19.71
CA THR A 148 -11.57 -3.26 18.99
C THR A 148 -12.73 -3.72 19.89
N ILE A 149 -13.75 -2.89 20.01
CA ILE A 149 -14.96 -3.20 20.78
C ILE A 149 -15.70 -4.37 20.11
N GLY A 150 -16.09 -5.37 20.89
CA GLY A 150 -16.81 -6.55 20.39
C GLY A 150 -15.96 -7.64 19.73
N LYS A 151 -14.64 -7.47 19.62
CA LYS A 151 -13.70 -8.51 19.18
C LYS A 151 -12.59 -8.70 20.23
N PRO A 152 -12.83 -9.48 21.30
CA PRO A 152 -11.81 -9.75 22.31
C PRO A 152 -10.70 -10.60 21.70
N GLY A 153 -9.49 -10.05 21.52
CA GLY A 153 -8.32 -10.80 21.03
C GLY A 153 -7.36 -10.00 20.16
N SER A 154 -7.76 -8.86 19.62
CA SER A 154 -6.88 -7.96 18.86
C SER A 154 -6.55 -6.72 19.69
N THR A 155 -5.76 -6.91 20.76
CA THR A 155 -5.16 -5.80 21.50
C THR A 155 -3.80 -5.51 20.92
N ARG A 156 -3.57 -4.28 20.47
CA ARG A 156 -2.26 -3.83 20.00
C ARG A 156 -1.68 -2.85 20.99
N THR A 157 -0.42 -3.04 21.31
CA THR A 157 0.29 -2.27 22.31
C THR A 157 1.36 -1.42 21.64
N PHE A 158 1.37 -0.13 21.95
CA PHE A 158 2.40 0.82 21.51
C PHE A 158 3.05 1.44 22.73
N ASN A 159 4.38 1.50 22.74
CA ASN A 159 5.12 2.16 23.82
C ASN A 159 5.54 3.55 23.33
N LEU A 160 5.10 4.57 24.05
CA LEU A 160 5.44 5.97 23.81
C LEU A 160 6.32 6.44 24.96
N HIS A 161 7.46 7.05 24.65
CA HIS A 161 8.34 7.61 25.66
C HIS A 161 8.09 9.11 25.79
N VAL A 162 7.76 9.57 27.00
CA VAL A 162 7.51 10.98 27.29
C VAL A 162 8.54 11.47 28.29
N ALA A 163 9.32 12.47 27.88
CA ALA A 163 10.31 13.12 28.72
C ALA A 163 9.68 14.29 29.48
N ASN A 164 10.17 14.53 30.69
CA ASN A 164 9.86 15.72 31.46
C ASN A 164 10.58 16.92 30.84
N ALA A 165 9.81 17.83 30.23
CA ALA A 165 10.33 19.04 29.60
C ALA A 165 10.60 20.20 30.58
N GLY A 166 10.48 19.97 31.89
CA GLY A 166 10.76 20.99 32.93
C GLY A 166 9.59 21.94 33.23
N HIS A 167 8.38 21.59 32.80
CA HIS A 167 7.13 22.33 33.03
C HIS A 167 6.01 21.39 33.49
#